data_AF-A0A8T4J8U7-F1
#
_entry.id   AF-A0A8T4J8U7-F1
#
_cell.length_a   1.000
_cell.length_b   1.000
_cell.length_c   1.000
_cell.angle_alpha   90.00
_cell.angle_beta   90.00
_cell.angle_gamma   90.00
#
_symmetry.space_group_name_H-M   'P 1'
#
loop_
_entity.id
_entity.type
_entity.pdbx_description
1 polymer ?
#
loop_
_entity_poly.entity_id
_entity_poly.type
_entity_poly.pdbx_seq_one_letter_code
_entity_poly.pdbx_strand_id
1 'polypeptide(L)'
;MAEKKEIDVVLSEIVRRLNEQSRRIRTLESRNSVSESRTSTAEDAILKMTDEMREKFKTLSDNIKGFETQLMKLEHEIGRVNKNLEKTAKKSELRELENIISLYNPLKSKFITKEDMENKLKEMMT
;
A
#
# COMPACT_ATOMS: atom_id res chain seq x y z
N MET A 1 -77.27 32.56 -37.34
CA MET A 1 -76.01 32.36 -38.12
C MET A 1 -74.77 32.82 -37.37
N ALA A 2 -74.82 33.91 -36.57
CA ALA A 2 -73.68 34.37 -35.77
C ALA A 2 -73.23 33.36 -34.67
N GLU A 3 -74.19 32.77 -33.95
CA GLU A 3 -73.94 31.81 -32.86
C GLU A 3 -73.20 30.54 -33.33
N LYS A 4 -73.52 30.04 -34.53
CA LYS A 4 -72.84 28.89 -35.15
C LYS A 4 -71.37 29.20 -35.46
N LYS A 5 -71.08 30.46 -35.81
CA LYS A 5 -69.74 30.94 -36.14
C LYS A 5 -68.86 31.07 -34.89
N GLU A 6 -69.44 31.44 -33.74
CA GLU A 6 -68.73 31.47 -32.46
C GLU A 6 -68.38 30.05 -31.96
N ILE A 7 -69.31 29.10 -32.10
CA ILE A 7 -69.07 27.70 -31.75
C ILE A 7 -67.92 27.11 -32.59
N ASP A 8 -67.89 27.39 -33.90
CA ASP A 8 -66.82 26.93 -34.79
C ASP A 8 -65.45 27.53 -34.40
N VAL A 9 -65.41 28.79 -33.97
CA VAL A 9 -64.17 29.45 -33.49
C VAL A 9 -63.68 28.80 -32.20
N VAL A 10 -64.58 28.55 -31.24
CA VAL A 10 -64.21 27.87 -29.98
C VAL A 10 -63.70 26.45 -30.24
N LEU A 11 -64.37 25.68 -31.11
CA LEU A 11 -63.92 24.35 -31.52
C LEU A 11 -62.55 24.39 -32.19
N SER A 12 -62.31 25.35 -33.09
CA SER A 12 -61.01 25.49 -33.76
C SER A 12 -59.87 25.77 -32.77
N GLU A 13 -60.14 26.58 -31.74
CA GLU A 13 -59.16 26.91 -30.71
C GLU A 13 -58.90 25.72 -29.77
N ILE A 14 -59.94 24.96 -29.44
CA ILE A 14 -59.79 23.71 -28.66
C ILE A 14 -58.93 22.70 -29.45
N VAL A 15 -59.21 22.50 -30.74
CA VAL A 15 -58.42 21.61 -31.61
C VAL A 15 -56.97 22.10 -31.71
N ARG A 16 -56.74 23.41 -31.86
CA ARG A 16 -55.39 24.01 -31.87
C ARG A 16 -54.63 23.71 -30.58
N ARG A 17 -55.27 23.93 -29.42
CA ARG A 17 -54.67 23.65 -28.11
C ARG A 17 -54.40 22.16 -27.90
N LEU A 18 -55.31 21.28 -28.29
CA LEU A 18 -55.10 19.83 -28.21
C LEU A 18 -53.90 19.39 -29.05
N ASN A 19 -53.76 19.93 -30.26
CA ASN A 19 -52.62 19.65 -31.12
C ASN A 19 -51.29 20.14 -30.51
N GLU A 20 -51.29 21.33 -29.90
CA GLU A 20 -50.12 21.86 -29.20
C GLU A 20 -49.74 21.01 -27.97
N GLN A 21 -50.73 20.60 -27.16
CA GLN A 21 -50.47 19.72 -26.03
C GLN A 21 -49.99 18.34 -26.49
N SER A 22 -50.53 17.79 -27.58
CA SER A 22 -50.04 16.52 -28.15
C SER A 22 -48.57 16.62 -28.58
N ARG A 23 -48.18 17.73 -29.22
CA ARG A 23 -46.76 17.98 -29.56
C ARG A 23 -45.87 18.09 -28.31
N ARG A 24 -46.36 18.78 -27.28
CA ARG A 24 -45.65 18.93 -26.00
C ARG A 24 -45.47 17.58 -25.30
N ILE A 25 -46.51 16.74 -25.26
CA ILE A 25 -46.45 15.39 -24.68
C ILE A 25 -45.39 14.56 -25.39
N ARG A 26 -45.40 14.50 -26.74
CA ARG A 26 -44.38 13.76 -27.50
C ARG A 26 -42.95 14.23 -27.20
N THR A 27 -42.76 15.53 -27.01
CA THR A 27 -41.45 16.10 -26.66
C THR A 27 -41.03 15.68 -25.26
N LEU A 28 -41.96 15.66 -24.30
CA LEU A 28 -41.71 15.19 -22.94
C LEU A 28 -41.41 13.70 -22.90
N GLU A 29 -42.13 12.87 -23.64
CA GLU A 29 -41.88 11.43 -23.75
C GLU A 29 -40.49 11.15 -24.32
N SER A 30 -40.10 11.85 -25.39
CA SER A 30 -38.76 11.74 -25.97
C SER A 30 -37.66 12.13 -24.97
N ARG A 31 -37.85 13.25 -24.24
CA ARG A 31 -36.91 13.68 -23.20
C ARG A 31 -36.84 12.68 -22.04
N ASN A 32 -37.98 12.13 -21.64
CA ASN A 32 -38.06 11.14 -20.57
C ASN A 32 -37.30 9.87 -20.97
N SER A 33 -37.52 9.36 -22.18
CA SER A 33 -36.80 8.19 -22.71
C SER A 33 -35.28 8.41 -22.74
N VAL A 34 -34.82 9.60 -23.15
CA VAL A 34 -33.39 9.95 -23.09
C VAL A 34 -32.88 10.01 -21.65
N SER A 35 -33.67 10.54 -20.72
CA SER A 35 -33.32 10.59 -19.31
C SER A 35 -33.20 9.18 -18.70
N GLU A 36 -34.18 8.31 -18.97
CA GLU A 36 -34.16 6.91 -18.52
C GLU A 36 -32.93 6.16 -19.04
N SER A 37 -32.59 6.34 -20.32
CA SER A 37 -31.39 5.75 -20.90
C SER A 37 -30.09 6.24 -20.24
N ARG A 38 -30.01 7.54 -19.92
CA ARG A 38 -28.86 8.12 -19.20
C ARG A 38 -28.77 7.59 -17.77
N THR A 39 -29.89 7.49 -17.07
CA THR A 39 -29.96 6.94 -15.71
C THR A 39 -29.50 5.49 -15.71
N SER A 40 -30.02 4.66 -16.61
CA SER A 40 -29.60 3.25 -16.72
C SER A 40 -28.10 3.12 -17.03
N THR A 41 -27.56 3.95 -17.93
CA THR A 41 -26.11 3.95 -18.22
C THR A 41 -25.28 4.37 -17.00
N ALA A 42 -25.76 5.35 -16.24
CA ALA A 42 -25.10 5.81 -15.02
C ALA A 42 -25.12 4.73 -13.93
N GLU A 43 -26.25 4.03 -13.76
CA GLU A 43 -26.38 2.91 -12.83
C GLU A 43 -25.41 1.77 -13.19
N ASP A 44 -25.32 1.39 -14.46
CA ASP A 44 -24.38 0.38 -14.93
C ASP A 44 -22.91 0.79 -14.67
N ALA A 45 -22.59 2.06 -14.88
CA ALA A 45 -21.26 2.59 -14.60
C ALA A 45 -20.94 2.56 -13.10
N ILE A 46 -21.90 2.92 -12.25
CA ILE A 46 -21.75 2.86 -10.79
C ILE A 46 -21.55 1.41 -10.32
N LEU A 47 -22.31 0.46 -10.86
CA LEU A 47 -22.15 -0.96 -10.54
C LEU A 47 -20.76 -1.47 -10.90
N LYS A 48 -20.30 -1.21 -12.12
CA LYS A 48 -18.93 -1.57 -12.55
C LYS A 48 -17.86 -0.95 -11.66
N MET A 49 -17.99 0.34 -11.37
CA MET A 49 -17.03 1.05 -10.51
C MET A 49 -17.01 0.49 -9.09
N THR A 50 -18.16 0.06 -8.57
CA THR A 50 -18.28 -0.57 -7.25
C THR A 50 -17.58 -1.93 -7.22
N ASP A 51 -17.76 -2.74 -8.26
CA ASP A 51 -17.11 -4.05 -8.38
C ASP A 51 -15.58 -3.90 -8.51
N GLU A 52 -15.10 -2.99 -9.36
CA GLU A 52 -13.67 -2.68 -9.48
C GLU A 52 -13.07 -2.18 -8.17
N MET A 53 -13.78 -1.31 -7.44
CA MET A 53 -13.33 -0.85 -6.13
C MET A 53 -13.22 -2.01 -5.14
N ARG A 54 -14.21 -2.91 -5.11
CA ARG A 54 -14.20 -4.07 -4.23
C ARG A 54 -13.00 -4.98 -4.51
N GLU A 55 -12.68 -5.20 -5.78
CA GLU A 55 -11.50 -5.97 -6.17
C GLU A 55 -10.19 -5.27 -5.75
N LYS A 56 -10.08 -3.95 -5.98
CA LYS A 56 -8.91 -3.18 -5.53
C LYS A 56 -8.73 -3.22 -4.01
N PHE A 57 -9.81 -3.11 -3.24
CA PHE A 57 -9.76 -3.23 -1.78
C PHE A 57 -9.32 -4.62 -1.33
N LYS A 58 -9.78 -5.68 -2.01
CA LYS A 58 -9.34 -7.04 -1.71
C LYS A 58 -7.84 -7.19 -1.95
N THR A 59 -7.35 -6.77 -3.11
CA THR A 59 -5.92 -6.80 -3.44
C THR A 59 -5.08 -5.98 -2.47
N LEU A 60 -5.56 -4.79 -2.06
CA LEU A 60 -4.90 -3.98 -1.06
C LEU A 60 -4.84 -4.69 0.31
N SER A 61 -5.93 -5.32 0.73
CA SER A 61 -5.98 -6.10 1.97
C SER A 61 -4.99 -7.27 1.95
N ASP A 62 -4.90 -7.98 0.83
CA ASP A 62 -3.96 -9.08 0.66
C ASP A 62 -2.50 -8.59 0.67
N ASN A 63 -2.22 -7.45 0.03
CA ASN A 63 -0.90 -6.81 0.08
C ASN A 63 -0.51 -6.39 1.51
N ILE A 64 -1.45 -5.82 2.29
CA ILE A 64 -1.20 -5.45 3.69
C ILE A 64 -0.83 -6.68 4.53
N LYS A 65 -1.55 -7.80 4.38
CA LYS A 65 -1.20 -9.06 5.05
C LYS A 65 0.17 -9.59 4.62
N GLY A 66 0.51 -9.40 3.34
CA GLY A 66 1.84 -9.70 2.81
C GLY A 66 2.93 -8.89 3.50
N PHE A 67 2.74 -7.58 3.64
CA PHE A 67 3.66 -6.69 4.37
C PHE A 67 3.78 -7.06 5.84
N GLU A 68 2.68 -7.37 6.51
CA GLU A 68 2.67 -7.80 7.91
C GLU A 68 3.56 -9.06 8.09
N THR A 69 3.41 -10.03 7.19
CA THR A 69 4.22 -11.25 7.18
C THR A 69 5.71 -10.95 6.96
N GLN A 70 6.04 -10.03 6.04
CA GLN A 70 7.42 -9.61 5.80
C GLN A 70 8.03 -8.89 7.00
N LEU A 71 7.25 -8.03 7.68
CA LEU A 71 7.67 -7.35 8.89
C LEU A 71 7.96 -8.35 10.02
N MET A 72 7.09 -9.35 10.23
CA MET A 72 7.34 -10.40 11.22
C MET A 72 8.63 -11.18 10.95
N LYS A 73 8.91 -11.48 9.67
CA LYS A 73 10.18 -12.14 9.28
C LYS A 73 11.37 -11.25 9.62
N LEU A 74 11.30 -9.97 9.26
CA LEU A 74 12.38 -9.00 9.48
C LEU A 74 12.62 -8.79 10.99
N GLU A 75 11.58 -8.69 11.80
CA GLU A 75 11.67 -8.64 13.26
C GLU A 75 12.36 -9.89 13.83
N HIS A 76 12.00 -11.08 13.32
CA HIS A 76 12.68 -12.32 13.70
C HIS A 76 14.16 -12.33 13.31
N GLU A 77 14.52 -11.83 12.12
CA GLU A 77 15.91 -11.71 11.69
C GLU A 77 16.71 -10.75 12.59
N ILE A 78 16.16 -9.57 12.88
CA ILE A 78 16.76 -8.60 13.81
C ILE A 78 16.97 -9.25 15.19
N GLY A 79 15.96 -9.98 15.70
CA GLY A 79 16.09 -10.71 16.96
C GLY A 79 17.23 -11.73 16.97
N ARG A 80 17.46 -12.44 15.86
CA ARG A 80 18.61 -13.36 15.70
C ARG A 80 19.93 -12.61 15.64
N VAL A 81 20.00 -11.50 14.91
CA VAL A 81 21.19 -10.64 14.81
C VAL A 81 21.59 -10.11 16.19
N ASN A 82 20.63 -9.58 16.96
CA ASN A 82 20.89 -9.09 18.31
C ASN A 82 21.43 -10.18 19.24
N LYS A 83 20.83 -11.39 19.22
CA LYS A 83 21.34 -12.54 19.99
C LYS A 83 22.77 -12.95 19.59
N ASN A 84 23.09 -12.87 18.30
CA ASN A 84 24.43 -13.20 17.82
C ASN A 84 25.46 -12.12 18.19
N LEU A 85 25.07 -10.84 18.17
CA LEU A 85 25.89 -9.72 18.63
C LEU A 85 26.21 -9.85 20.12
N GLU A 86 25.22 -10.13 20.97
CA GLU A 86 25.45 -10.37 22.40
C GLU A 86 26.43 -11.52 22.66
N LYS A 87 26.31 -12.63 21.94
CA LYS A 87 27.24 -13.77 22.04
C LYS A 87 28.64 -13.39 21.59
N THR A 88 28.76 -12.56 20.56
CA THR A 88 30.05 -12.13 20.02
C THR A 88 30.75 -11.17 20.97
N ALA A 89 30.02 -10.21 21.56
CA ALA A 89 30.52 -9.32 22.59
C ALA A 89 31.07 -10.11 23.79
N LYS A 90 30.29 -11.05 24.34
CA LYS A 90 30.73 -11.93 25.44
C LYS A 90 31.98 -12.76 25.11
N LYS A 91 32.12 -13.23 23.86
CA LYS A 91 33.33 -13.94 23.41
C LYS A 91 34.56 -13.02 23.34
N SER A 92 34.38 -11.76 22.96
CA SER A 92 35.45 -10.77 22.94
C SER A 92 35.96 -10.48 24.35
N GLU A 93 35.04 -10.26 25.29
CA GLU A 93 35.36 -10.04 26.71
C GLU A 93 36.09 -11.23 27.32
N LEU A 94 35.66 -12.47 27.00
CA LEU A 94 36.35 -13.68 27.45
C LEU A 94 37.78 -13.79 26.88
N ARG A 95 38.00 -13.41 25.61
CA ARG A 95 39.35 -13.40 25.02
C ARG A 95 40.26 -12.35 25.67
N GLU A 96 39.73 -11.19 26.02
CA GLU A 96 40.49 -10.16 26.74
C GLU A 96 40.89 -10.65 28.13
N LEU A 97 39.96 -11.31 28.86
CA LEU A 97 40.27 -11.97 30.13
C LEU A 97 41.32 -13.07 29.98
N GLU A 98 41.22 -13.92 28.94
CA GLU A 98 42.24 -14.94 28.64
C GLU A 98 43.62 -14.32 28.37
N ASN A 99 43.68 -13.21 27.63
CA ASN A 99 44.92 -12.50 27.34
C ASN A 99 45.53 -11.88 28.60
N ILE A 100 44.70 -11.28 29.48
CA ILE A 100 45.17 -10.72 30.76
C ILE A 100 45.70 -11.84 31.66
N ILE A 101 44.96 -12.96 31.78
CA ILE A 101 45.40 -14.12 32.56
C ILE A 101 46.70 -14.71 31.98
N SER A 102 46.83 -14.76 30.65
CA SER A 102 48.05 -15.19 29.97
C SER A 102 49.25 -14.29 30.30
N LEU A 103 49.05 -12.98 30.36
CA LEU A 103 50.08 -12.00 30.73
C LEU A 103 50.51 -12.12 32.19
N TYR A 104 49.55 -12.34 33.10
CA TYR A 104 49.80 -12.41 34.53
C TYR A 104 50.23 -13.78 35.03
N ASN A 105 50.05 -14.85 34.25
CA ASN A 105 50.43 -16.20 34.68
C ASN A 105 51.95 -16.40 34.52
N PRO A 106 52.72 -16.44 35.62
CA PRO A 106 54.18 -16.59 35.57
C PRO A 106 54.62 -17.95 35.01
N LEU A 107 53.71 -18.92 34.87
CA LEU A 107 53.99 -20.23 34.26
C LEU A 107 53.98 -20.22 32.72
N LYS A 108 53.39 -19.20 32.08
CA LYS A 108 53.39 -19.01 30.61
C LYS A 108 54.21 -17.81 30.14
N SER A 109 54.56 -16.91 31.05
CA SER A 109 55.55 -15.86 30.81
C SER A 109 56.91 -16.49 30.49
N LYS A 110 57.26 -16.56 29.20
CA LYS A 110 58.66 -16.72 28.81
C LYS A 110 59.35 -15.42 29.17
N PHE A 111 59.97 -15.36 30.35
CA PHE A 111 60.85 -14.27 30.72
C PHE A 111 62.07 -14.34 29.80
N ILE A 112 62.11 -13.43 28.82
CA ILE A 112 63.22 -13.26 27.90
C ILE A 112 64.19 -12.31 28.59
N THR A 113 65.45 -12.72 28.77
CA THR A 113 66.50 -11.84 29.30
C THR A 113 66.86 -10.79 28.25
N LYS A 114 67.49 -9.69 28.69
CA LYS A 114 67.82 -8.56 27.81
C LYS A 114 68.69 -8.99 26.60
N GLU A 115 69.59 -9.95 26.82
CA GLU A 115 70.42 -10.55 25.76
C GLU A 115 69.61 -11.36 24.75
N ASP A 116 68.62 -12.14 25.19
CA ASP A 116 67.78 -12.95 24.29
C ASP A 116 66.90 -12.08 23.38
N MET A 117 66.54 -10.86 23.83
CA MET A 117 65.80 -9.89 23.03
C MET A 117 66.68 -9.25 21.94
N GLU A 118 67.92 -8.88 22.29
CA GLU A 118 68.88 -8.28 21.35
C GLU A 118 69.30 -9.26 20.25
N ASN A 119 69.45 -10.55 20.56
CA ASN A 119 69.79 -11.57 19.58
C ASN A 119 68.66 -11.80 18.56
N LYS A 120 67.40 -11.83 18.99
CA LYS A 120 66.24 -11.91 18.07
C LYS A 120 66.09 -10.69 17.17
N LEU A 121 66.41 -9.50 17.69
CA LEU A 121 66.38 -8.27 16.91
C LEU A 121 67.43 -8.26 15.79
N LYS A 122 68.62 -8.82 16.06
CA LYS A 122 69.66 -9.02 15.03
C LYS A 122 69.25 -10.04 13.96
N GLU A 123 68.61 -11.14 14.35
CA GLU A 123 68.09 -12.13 13.38
C GLU A 123 66.97 -11.58 12.48
N MET A 124 66.13 -10.65 12.97
CA MET A 124 65.08 -10.02 12.15
C MET A 124 65.59 -8.93 11.20
N MET A 125 66.81 -8.42 11.42
CA MET A 125 67.43 -7.36 10.61
C MET A 125 68.47 -7.89 9.61
N THR A 126 68.60 -9.20 9.48
CA THR A 126 69.44 -9.88 8.48
C THR A 126 68.54 -10.53 7.43
#